data_AF-A0A2E5B5P7-F1
#
_entry.id   AF-A0A2E5B5P7-F1
#
_cell.length_a   1.000
_cell.length_b   1.000
_cell.length_c   1.000
_cell.angle_alpha   90.00
_cell.angle_beta   90.00
_cell.angle_gamma   90.00
#
_symmetry.space_group_name_H-M   'P 1'
#
loop_
_entity.id
_entity.type
_entity.pdbx_description
1 polymer ?
#
loop_
_entity_poly.entity_id
_entity_poly.type
_entity_poly.pdbx_seq_one_letter_code
_entity_poly.pdbx_strand_id
1 'polypeptide(L)'
;MEEKVGFRKALSAAIVLGLYSGFMLAVAIAMVLGNKGLMTAAFLWGLTIVLCALILTPFLAVGRKRGLPETDATVKTLREGLSEFNEGVGGWRALSHVRGEGMGASVSLSHASNPLTIIEKALQIATDCKLIFRFPKNDPTLRDRTLPILEEKVGTSRIQRRTKSLTVVPEVVIDRSVIITRMMMLCPPLMVAGSIAFYSVSPEQPSLTILGALAGAILGMMVITNKGR
;
A
#
# COMPACT_ATOMS: atom_id res chain seq x y z
N MET A 1 -13.33 5.48 9.00
CA MET A 1 -12.15 5.64 9.88
C MET A 1 -10.92 5.69 9.01
N GLU A 2 -10.28 6.86 8.94
CA GLU A 2 -9.07 7.11 8.15
C GLU A 2 -7.91 6.29 8.73
N GLU A 3 -7.38 5.31 7.99
CA GLU A 3 -5.96 5.00 8.15
C GLU A 3 -5.19 6.02 7.30
N LYS A 4 -5.07 7.24 7.85
CA LYS A 4 -3.82 7.99 7.68
C LYS A 4 -2.72 6.96 7.92
N VAL A 5 -1.64 6.97 7.14
CA VAL A 5 -0.43 6.29 7.61
C VAL A 5 -0.15 6.90 8.95
N GLY A 6 -0.48 6.15 9.99
CA GLY A 6 -0.41 6.66 11.34
C GLY A 6 0.99 7.21 11.48
N PHE A 7 1.13 8.38 12.07
CA PHE A 7 2.42 9.03 12.28
C PHE A 7 3.53 8.03 12.68
N ARG A 8 3.16 6.98 13.43
CA ARG A 8 3.93 5.76 13.70
C ARG A 8 4.57 5.05 12.50
N LYS A 9 3.81 4.73 11.45
CA LYS A 9 4.28 4.06 10.21
C LYS A 9 5.19 4.98 9.38
N ALA A 10 4.95 6.30 9.42
CA ALA A 10 5.82 7.29 8.77
C ALA A 10 7.14 7.47 9.55
N LEU A 11 7.06 7.48 10.89
CA LEU A 11 8.20 7.56 11.79
C LEU A 11 9.10 6.33 11.67
N SER A 12 8.52 5.11 11.66
CA SER A 12 9.32 3.89 11.47
C SER A 12 10.03 3.88 10.12
N ALA A 13 9.34 4.29 9.06
CA ALA A 13 9.91 4.46 7.73
C ALA A 13 11.08 5.48 7.71
N ALA A 14 10.90 6.64 8.34
CA ALA A 14 11.94 7.67 8.42
C ALA A 14 13.17 7.21 9.21
N ILE A 15 12.96 6.50 10.32
CA ILE A 15 14.05 5.92 11.13
C ILE A 15 14.82 4.88 10.32
N VAL A 16 14.14 3.98 9.60
CA VAL A 16 14.78 2.97 8.75
C VAL A 16 15.67 3.61 7.68
N LEU A 17 15.18 4.65 7.02
CA LEU A 17 15.96 5.40 6.01
C LEU A 17 17.16 6.11 6.62
N GLY A 18 16.98 6.75 7.78
CA GLY A 18 18.06 7.41 8.52
C GLY A 18 19.14 6.43 8.98
N LEU A 19 18.73 5.24 9.43
CA LEU A 19 19.65 4.23 9.92
C LEU A 19 20.51 3.64 8.80
N TYR A 20 19.93 3.40 7.62
CA TYR A 20 20.66 2.96 6.43
C TYR A 20 21.58 4.06 5.87
N SER A 21 21.05 5.25 5.60
CA SER A 21 21.81 6.35 5.01
C SER A 21 22.95 6.81 5.93
N GLY A 22 22.69 6.88 7.24
CA GLY A 22 23.69 7.23 8.23
C GLY A 22 24.76 6.15 8.42
N PHE A 23 24.40 4.86 8.30
CA PHE A 23 25.38 3.78 8.35
C PHE A 23 26.33 3.85 7.14
N MET A 24 25.79 4.07 5.94
CA MET A 24 26.61 4.24 4.73
C MET A 24 27.55 5.45 4.83
N LEU A 25 27.06 6.56 5.40
CA LEU A 25 27.87 7.75 5.67
C LEU A 25 28.98 7.47 6.70
N ALA A 26 28.65 6.76 7.79
CA ALA A 26 29.60 6.39 8.82
C ALA A 26 30.71 5.48 8.27
N VAL A 27 30.38 4.52 7.40
CA VAL A 27 31.33 3.67 6.70
C VAL A 27 32.25 4.49 5.80
N ALA A 28 31.71 5.41 5.01
CA ALA A 28 32.52 6.26 4.13
C ALA A 28 33.52 7.12 4.93
N ILE A 29 33.08 7.67 6.06
CA ILE A 29 33.93 8.51 6.94
C ILE A 29 35.00 7.67 7.64
N ALA A 30 34.64 6.46 8.09
CA ALA A 30 35.60 5.53 8.68
C ALA A 30 36.67 5.08 7.67
N MET A 31 36.31 4.91 6.39
CA MET A 31 37.28 4.62 5.32
C MET A 31 38.25 5.78 5.06
N VAL A 32 37.77 7.03 5.10
CA VAL A 32 38.60 8.21 4.78
C VAL A 32 39.50 8.62 5.95
N LEU A 33 39.01 8.52 7.19
CA LEU A 33 39.70 9.02 8.39
C LEU A 33 40.30 7.92 9.29
N GLY A 34 40.06 6.65 8.98
CA GLY A 34 40.56 5.50 9.75
C GLY A 34 40.14 5.53 11.22
N ASN A 35 40.99 5.05 12.12
CA ASN A 35 40.67 4.87 13.54
C ASN A 35 40.33 6.20 14.28
N LYS A 36 40.83 7.34 13.78
CA LYS A 36 40.53 8.67 14.35
C LYS A 36 39.13 9.17 13.99
N GLY A 37 38.52 8.64 12.94
CA GLY A 37 37.20 9.05 12.44
C GLY A 37 36.02 8.32 13.07
N LEU A 38 36.25 7.34 13.95
CA LEU A 38 35.20 6.44 14.43
C LEU A 38 34.16 7.13 15.32
N MET A 39 34.63 8.02 16.19
CA MET A 39 33.77 8.82 17.06
C MET A 39 32.92 9.80 16.22
N THR A 40 33.53 10.39 15.19
CA THR A 40 32.86 11.27 14.23
C THR A 40 31.84 10.52 13.39
N ALA A 41 32.17 9.30 12.95
CA ALA A 41 31.28 8.41 12.20
C ALA A 41 30.06 7.99 13.04
N ALA A 42 30.27 7.61 14.30
CA ALA A 42 29.18 7.27 15.22
C ALA A 42 28.27 8.47 15.51
N PHE A 43 28.85 9.65 15.72
CA PHE A 43 28.10 10.88 15.93
C PHE A 43 27.24 11.25 14.72
N LEU A 44 27.82 11.19 13.51
CA LEU A 44 27.10 11.49 12.26
C LEU A 44 26.03 10.45 11.95
N TRP A 45 26.24 9.18 12.30
CA TRP A 45 25.22 8.14 12.19
C TRP A 45 24.01 8.43 13.08
N GLY A 46 24.23 8.77 14.36
CA GLY A 46 23.15 9.14 15.27
C GLY A 46 22.42 10.40 14.81
N LEU A 47 23.16 11.41 14.37
CA LEU A 47 22.62 12.69 13.91
C LEU A 47 21.77 12.54 12.64
N THR A 48 22.20 11.73 11.69
CA THR A 48 21.44 11.45 10.46
C THR A 48 20.13 10.69 10.72
N ILE A 49 20.10 9.78 11.71
CA ILE A 49 18.87 9.12 12.15
C ILE A 49 17.87 10.14 12.69
N VAL A 50 18.31 11.04 13.57
CA VAL A 50 17.46 12.07 14.18
C VAL A 50 16.93 13.04 13.14
N LEU A 51 17.80 13.53 12.24
CA LEU A 51 17.40 14.44 11.16
C LEU A 51 16.41 13.79 10.19
N CYS A 52 16.65 12.53 9.81
CA CYS A 52 15.69 11.80 8.98
C CYS A 52 14.36 11.62 9.70
N ALA A 53 14.36 11.25 10.98
CA ALA A 53 13.13 11.11 11.76
C ALA A 53 12.36 12.44 11.86
N LEU A 54 13.02 13.58 12.01
CA LEU A 54 12.33 14.87 12.12
C LEU A 54 11.83 15.41 10.76
N ILE A 55 12.62 15.26 9.69
CA ILE A 55 12.31 15.86 8.38
C ILE A 55 11.44 14.94 7.53
N LEU A 56 11.76 13.64 7.47
CA LEU A 56 11.02 12.71 6.61
C LEU A 56 9.69 12.27 7.23
N THR A 57 9.54 12.21 8.55
CA THR A 57 8.26 11.80 9.18
C THR A 57 7.07 12.68 8.76
N PRO A 58 7.12 14.03 8.84
CA PRO A 58 6.00 14.85 8.39
C PRO A 58 5.75 14.70 6.88
N PHE A 59 6.81 14.61 6.07
CA PHE A 59 6.69 14.42 4.63
C PHE A 59 6.03 13.07 4.24
N LEU A 60 6.46 11.98 4.90
CA LEU A 60 5.93 10.63 4.69
C LEU A 60 4.51 10.46 5.27
N ALA A 61 4.19 11.17 6.35
CA ALA A 61 2.87 11.13 6.98
C ALA A 61 1.79 11.80 6.11
N VAL A 62 2.15 12.84 5.36
CA VAL A 62 1.23 13.57 4.46
C VAL A 62 0.90 12.75 3.19
N GLY A 63 1.76 11.82 2.77
CA GLY A 63 1.73 11.19 1.46
C GLY A 63 0.81 9.97 1.26
N ARG A 64 0.05 9.52 2.27
CA ARG A 64 -0.84 8.36 2.12
C ARG A 64 -2.28 8.68 2.53
N LYS A 65 -3.03 9.24 1.58
CA LYS A 65 -4.49 9.09 1.54
C LYS A 65 -4.78 7.75 0.86
N ARG A 66 -4.70 6.63 1.59
CA ARG A 66 -5.15 5.34 1.07
C ARG A 66 -6.66 5.22 1.31
N GLY A 67 -7.39 5.12 0.20
CA GLY A 67 -8.84 5.13 0.16
C GLY A 67 -9.39 6.54 -0.03
N LEU A 68 -10.38 6.69 -0.92
CA LEU A 68 -11.20 7.90 -0.95
C LEU A 68 -11.72 8.12 0.49
N PRO A 69 -11.48 9.30 1.12
CA PRO A 69 -12.00 9.59 2.45
C PRO A 69 -13.53 9.51 2.51
N GLU A 70 -14.19 9.53 1.35
CA GLU A 70 -15.64 9.54 1.21
C GLU A 70 -16.20 8.27 0.54
N THR A 71 -15.95 7.10 1.13
CA THR A 71 -16.68 5.88 0.74
C THR A 71 -18.19 6.13 0.81
N ASP A 72 -18.66 6.89 1.80
CA ASP A 72 -20.09 7.20 1.96
C ASP A 72 -20.63 8.14 0.88
N ALA A 73 -19.87 9.16 0.46
CA ALA A 73 -20.29 10.02 -0.66
C ALA A 73 -20.31 9.23 -1.96
N THR A 74 -19.30 8.38 -2.19
CA THR A 74 -19.25 7.50 -3.38
C THR A 74 -20.45 6.56 -3.43
N VAL A 75 -20.81 5.96 -2.29
CA VAL A 75 -22.01 5.10 -2.17
C VAL A 75 -23.29 5.91 -2.42
N LYS A 76 -23.37 7.15 -1.95
CA LYS A 76 -24.52 8.03 -2.20
C LYS A 76 -24.64 8.36 -3.69
N THR A 77 -23.56 8.78 -4.34
CA THR A 77 -23.53 9.06 -5.79
C THR A 77 -23.89 7.82 -6.60
N LEU A 78 -23.40 6.63 -6.22
CA LEU A 78 -23.80 5.37 -6.85
C LEU A 78 -25.29 5.08 -6.67
N ARG A 79 -25.83 5.31 -5.48
CA ARG A 79 -27.25 5.06 -5.18
C ARG A 79 -28.15 5.99 -5.99
N GLU A 80 -27.77 7.25 -6.10
CA GLU A 80 -28.48 8.25 -6.89
C GLU A 80 -28.41 7.91 -8.38
N GLY A 81 -27.21 7.66 -8.92
CA GLY A 81 -27.03 7.35 -10.34
C GLY A 81 -27.55 5.98 -10.78
N LEU A 82 -27.78 5.04 -9.86
CA LEU A 82 -28.44 3.77 -10.14
C LEU A 82 -29.92 3.74 -9.72
N SER A 83 -30.46 4.85 -9.21
CA SER A 83 -31.85 4.90 -8.76
C SER A 83 -32.86 4.71 -9.90
N GLU A 84 -32.46 5.01 -11.14
CA GLU A 84 -33.22 4.77 -12.38
C GLU A 84 -33.53 3.29 -12.61
N PHE A 85 -32.73 2.38 -12.07
CA PHE A 85 -32.91 0.93 -12.18
C PHE A 85 -33.70 0.33 -11.01
N ASN A 86 -34.33 1.15 -10.16
CA ASN A 86 -35.12 0.65 -9.04
C ASN A 86 -36.41 -0.03 -9.53
N GLU A 87 -36.54 -1.34 -9.29
CA GLU A 87 -37.65 -2.15 -9.80
C GLU A 87 -38.82 -2.28 -8.80
N GLY A 88 -38.71 -1.68 -7.61
CA GLY A 88 -39.79 -1.70 -6.62
C GLY A 88 -39.75 -2.89 -5.66
N VAL A 89 -40.90 -3.29 -5.10
CA VAL A 89 -41.00 -4.32 -4.03
C VAL A 89 -40.70 -5.72 -4.58
N GLY A 90 -39.72 -6.40 -4.00
CA GLY A 90 -39.29 -7.74 -4.42
C GLY A 90 -38.26 -7.77 -5.57
N GLY A 91 -37.99 -6.63 -6.20
CA GLY A 91 -36.98 -6.48 -7.25
C GLY A 91 -35.69 -5.80 -6.79
N TRP A 92 -34.82 -5.48 -7.74
CA TRP A 92 -33.57 -4.80 -7.46
C TRP A 92 -33.78 -3.35 -7.02
N ARG A 93 -32.98 -2.91 -6.04
CA ARG A 93 -33.02 -1.53 -5.51
C ARG A 93 -31.64 -1.03 -5.17
N ALA A 94 -31.30 0.16 -5.64
CA ALA A 94 -30.03 0.83 -5.38
C ALA A 94 -29.75 0.97 -3.87
N LEU A 95 -30.75 1.33 -3.07
CA LEU A 95 -30.58 1.52 -1.62
C LEU A 95 -30.18 0.24 -0.85
N SER A 96 -30.73 -0.92 -1.21
CA SER A 96 -30.47 -2.18 -0.50
C SER A 96 -29.32 -2.99 -1.11
N HIS A 97 -29.10 -2.84 -2.41
CA HIS A 97 -28.13 -3.60 -3.18
C HIS A 97 -26.78 -2.88 -3.36
N VAL A 98 -26.72 -1.56 -3.14
CA VAL A 98 -25.46 -0.80 -3.08
C VAL A 98 -25.05 -0.58 -1.62
N ARG A 99 -23.90 -1.13 -1.23
CA ARG A 99 -23.35 -1.02 0.14
C ARG A 99 -21.89 -0.58 0.09
N GLY A 100 -21.47 0.24 1.05
CA GLY A 100 -20.05 0.53 1.24
C GLY A 100 -19.27 -0.72 1.68
N GLU A 101 -18.14 -0.99 1.03
CA GLU A 101 -17.19 -2.03 1.39
C GLU A 101 -15.77 -1.47 1.47
N GLY A 102 -15.34 -1.10 2.68
CA GLY A 102 -14.00 -0.60 2.95
C GLY A 102 -13.64 0.62 2.10
N MET A 103 -12.79 0.42 1.09
CA MET A 103 -12.30 1.46 0.16
C MET A 103 -13.14 1.59 -1.13
N GLY A 104 -14.42 1.24 -1.09
CA GLY A 104 -15.25 1.22 -2.29
C GLY A 104 -16.70 0.86 -2.04
N ALA A 105 -17.42 0.54 -3.12
CA ALA A 105 -18.82 0.14 -3.07
C ALA A 105 -19.00 -1.27 -3.62
N SER A 106 -19.91 -2.01 -3.01
CA SER A 106 -20.41 -3.29 -3.51
C SER A 106 -21.79 -3.09 -4.12
N VAL A 107 -21.99 -3.68 -5.30
CA VAL A 107 -23.25 -3.70 -6.04
C VAL A 107 -23.68 -5.15 -6.15
N SER A 108 -24.73 -5.51 -5.44
CA SER A 108 -25.35 -6.84 -5.52
C SER A 108 -26.27 -6.89 -6.72
N LEU A 109 -26.09 -7.84 -7.63
CA LEU A 109 -26.91 -8.02 -8.83
C LEU A 109 -28.04 -9.04 -8.62
N SER A 110 -28.23 -9.52 -7.38
CA SER A 110 -29.36 -10.37 -7.02
C SER A 110 -30.68 -9.68 -7.33
N HIS A 111 -31.62 -10.41 -7.91
CA HIS A 111 -32.97 -9.93 -8.25
C HIS A 111 -33.02 -8.78 -9.26
N ALA A 112 -31.93 -8.50 -10.00
CA ALA A 112 -31.93 -7.54 -11.10
C ALA A 112 -32.49 -8.16 -12.38
N SER A 113 -33.40 -7.46 -13.05
CA SER A 113 -33.87 -7.81 -14.40
C SER A 113 -32.79 -7.59 -15.45
N ASN A 114 -32.03 -6.49 -15.35
CA ASN A 114 -31.00 -6.09 -16.31
C ASN A 114 -29.64 -5.85 -15.63
N PRO A 115 -28.94 -6.92 -15.19
CA PRO A 115 -27.68 -6.79 -14.45
C PRO A 115 -26.55 -6.15 -15.26
N LEU A 116 -26.50 -6.36 -16.58
CA LEU A 116 -25.46 -5.80 -17.45
C LEU A 116 -25.52 -4.27 -17.50
N THR A 117 -26.71 -3.70 -17.66
CA THR A 117 -26.91 -2.24 -17.70
C THR A 117 -26.51 -1.57 -16.39
N ILE A 118 -26.81 -2.21 -15.26
CA ILE A 118 -26.41 -1.75 -13.92
C ILE A 118 -24.88 -1.72 -13.78
N ILE A 119 -24.20 -2.76 -14.29
CA ILE A 119 -22.74 -2.84 -14.25
C ILE A 119 -22.11 -1.74 -15.09
N GLU A 120 -22.61 -1.51 -16.31
CA GLU A 120 -22.10 -0.47 -17.19
C GLU A 120 -22.26 0.93 -16.58
N LYS A 121 -23.44 1.23 -16.04
CA LYS A 121 -23.68 2.53 -15.40
C LYS A 121 -22.84 2.69 -14.13
N ALA A 122 -22.70 1.63 -13.32
CA ALA A 122 -21.85 1.67 -12.14
C ALA A 122 -20.38 1.94 -12.47
N LEU A 123 -19.86 1.37 -13.56
CA LEU A 123 -18.50 1.62 -14.02
C LEU A 123 -18.29 3.07 -14.50
N GLN A 124 -19.31 3.67 -15.13
CA GLN A 124 -19.26 5.08 -15.55
C GLN A 124 -19.25 6.04 -14.36
N ILE A 125 -20.02 5.74 -13.31
CA ILE A 125 -20.15 6.61 -12.13
C ILE A 125 -18.93 6.51 -11.21
N ALA A 126 -18.36 5.31 -11.06
CA ALA A 126 -17.37 5.01 -10.04
C ALA A 126 -16.04 4.58 -10.65
N THR A 127 -15.39 5.51 -11.35
CA THR A 127 -14.10 5.31 -12.02
C THR A 127 -12.92 5.25 -11.04
N ASP A 128 -13.01 6.00 -9.93
CA ASP A 128 -11.91 6.23 -9.00
C ASP A 128 -11.96 5.38 -7.72
N CYS A 129 -12.98 4.52 -7.60
CA CYS A 129 -13.19 3.70 -6.41
C CYS A 129 -13.21 2.20 -6.74
N LYS A 130 -12.99 1.37 -5.72
CA LYS A 130 -13.11 -0.07 -5.85
C LYS A 130 -14.58 -0.47 -5.98
N LEU A 131 -14.94 -1.18 -7.04
CA LEU A 131 -16.28 -1.71 -7.24
C LEU A 131 -16.30 -3.23 -7.07
N ILE A 132 -17.25 -3.74 -6.29
CA ILE A 132 -17.41 -5.18 -6.06
C ILE A 132 -18.80 -5.61 -6.55
N PHE A 133 -18.84 -6.31 -7.68
CA PHE A 133 -20.07 -6.88 -8.22
C PHE A 133 -20.31 -8.25 -7.60
N ARG A 134 -21.44 -8.43 -6.91
CA ARG A 134 -21.84 -9.72 -6.33
C ARG A 134 -22.95 -10.34 -7.16
N PHE A 135 -22.73 -11.59 -7.56
CA PHE A 135 -23.66 -12.31 -8.43
C PHE A 135 -24.61 -13.19 -7.61
N PRO A 136 -25.86 -13.39 -8.05
CA PRO A 136 -26.79 -14.31 -7.42
C PRO A 136 -26.27 -15.75 -7.48
N LYS A 137 -26.53 -16.55 -6.44
CA LYS A 137 -26.19 -17.98 -6.44
C LYS A 137 -27.00 -18.80 -7.45
N ASN A 138 -28.20 -18.32 -7.77
CA ASN A 138 -29.16 -19.04 -8.60
C ASN A 138 -28.84 -18.96 -10.10
N ASP A 139 -27.98 -18.02 -10.51
CA ASP A 139 -27.59 -17.88 -11.92
C ASP A 139 -26.07 -17.65 -12.05
N PRO A 140 -25.28 -18.74 -12.10
CA PRO A 140 -23.84 -18.64 -12.27
C PRO A 140 -23.45 -18.16 -13.67
N THR A 141 -24.33 -18.28 -14.67
CA THR A 141 -24.03 -17.96 -16.08
C THR A 141 -23.87 -16.45 -16.30
N LEU A 142 -24.53 -15.62 -15.49
CA LEU A 142 -24.38 -14.17 -15.53
C LEU A 142 -22.94 -13.73 -15.30
N ARG A 143 -22.20 -14.41 -14.42
CA ARG A 143 -20.80 -14.09 -14.15
C ARG A 143 -19.94 -14.32 -15.40
N ASP A 144 -20.13 -15.46 -16.05
CA ASP A 144 -19.34 -15.86 -17.20
C ASP A 144 -19.64 -14.99 -18.42
N ARG A 145 -20.88 -14.48 -18.55
CA ARG A 145 -21.27 -13.50 -19.58
C ARG A 145 -20.74 -12.09 -19.30
N THR A 146 -20.69 -11.69 -18.03
CA THR A 146 -20.24 -10.35 -17.64
C THR A 146 -18.72 -10.20 -17.67
N LEU A 147 -18.00 -11.28 -17.37
CA LEU A 147 -16.54 -11.28 -17.33
C LEU A 147 -15.87 -10.74 -18.61
N PRO A 148 -16.20 -11.21 -19.83
CA PRO A 148 -15.59 -10.69 -21.05
C PRO A 148 -15.93 -9.21 -21.29
N ILE A 149 -17.15 -8.77 -20.96
CA ILE A 149 -17.59 -7.37 -21.10
C ILE A 149 -16.81 -6.46 -20.15
N LEU A 150 -16.57 -6.91 -18.91
CA LEU A 150 -15.74 -6.20 -17.95
C LEU A 150 -14.28 -6.11 -18.42
N GLU A 151 -13.76 -7.19 -19.01
CA GLU A 151 -12.39 -7.25 -19.53
C GLU A 151 -12.17 -6.31 -20.70
N GLU A 152 -13.13 -6.20 -21.60
CA GLU A 152 -13.11 -5.25 -22.72
C GLU A 152 -13.13 -3.80 -22.22
N LYS A 153 -13.99 -3.49 -21.24
CA LYS A 153 -14.18 -2.10 -20.76
C LYS A 153 -13.11 -1.59 -19.81
N VAL A 154 -12.53 -2.47 -18.99
CA VAL A 154 -11.65 -2.06 -17.87
C VAL A 154 -10.25 -2.66 -17.97
N GLY A 155 -10.05 -3.66 -18.84
CA GLY A 155 -8.79 -4.40 -18.96
C GLY A 155 -8.63 -5.50 -17.91
N THR A 156 -7.96 -6.58 -18.30
CA THR A 156 -7.76 -7.78 -17.46
C THR A 156 -6.96 -7.51 -16.19
N SER A 157 -6.04 -6.55 -16.22
CA SER A 157 -5.16 -6.20 -15.09
C SER A 157 -5.89 -5.58 -13.89
N ARG A 158 -7.07 -4.99 -14.12
CA ARG A 158 -7.86 -4.29 -13.10
C ARG A 158 -8.94 -5.17 -12.46
N ILE A 159 -9.12 -6.40 -12.95
CA ILE A 159 -10.19 -7.30 -12.52
C ILE A 159 -9.63 -8.38 -11.59
N GLN A 160 -10.12 -8.41 -10.35
CA GLN A 160 -9.88 -9.50 -9.42
C GLN A 160 -11.07 -10.45 -9.41
N ARG A 161 -10.83 -11.67 -9.86
CA ARG A 161 -11.84 -12.74 -9.92
C ARG A 161 -11.94 -13.42 -8.56
N ARG A 162 -13.14 -13.42 -7.96
CA ARG A 162 -13.49 -14.25 -6.79
C ARG A 162 -14.63 -15.19 -7.15
N THR A 163 -14.84 -16.23 -6.34
CA THR A 163 -15.84 -17.28 -6.61
C THR A 163 -17.27 -16.73 -6.68
N LYS A 164 -17.59 -15.69 -5.90
CA LYS A 164 -18.95 -15.11 -5.81
C LYS A 164 -19.02 -13.63 -6.21
N SER A 165 -17.90 -13.06 -6.62
CA SER A 165 -17.82 -11.64 -6.96
C SER A 165 -16.74 -11.36 -7.99
N LEU A 166 -16.96 -10.32 -8.78
CA LEU A 166 -15.94 -9.71 -9.62
C LEU A 166 -15.63 -8.34 -9.02
N THR A 167 -14.36 -8.11 -8.72
CA THR A 167 -13.89 -6.85 -8.14
C THR A 167 -13.14 -6.07 -9.20
N VAL A 168 -13.56 -4.85 -9.44
CA VAL A 168 -12.89 -3.90 -10.32
C VAL A 168 -12.11 -2.92 -9.45
N VAL A 169 -10.81 -2.85 -9.67
CA VAL A 169 -9.90 -1.95 -8.96
C VAL A 169 -9.70 -0.70 -9.82
N PRO A 170 -9.72 0.51 -9.23
CA PRO A 170 -9.41 1.74 -9.96
C PRO A 170 -7.98 1.68 -10.48
N GLU A 171 -7.68 2.48 -11.50
CA GLU A 171 -6.34 2.53 -12.07
C GLU A 171 -5.37 3.08 -11.02
N VAL A 172 -4.52 2.19 -10.51
CA VAL A 172 -3.50 2.56 -9.52
C VAL A 172 -2.35 3.17 -10.29
N VAL A 173 -2.32 4.50 -10.40
CA VAL A 173 -1.11 5.23 -10.74
C VAL A 173 -0.07 4.80 -9.71
N ILE A 174 0.93 4.03 -10.16
CA ILE A 174 1.98 3.35 -9.40
C ILE A 174 2.06 3.88 -7.96
N ASP A 175 1.55 3.08 -7.02
CA ASP A 175 1.54 3.44 -5.62
C ASP A 175 3.02 3.55 -5.16
N ARG A 176 3.55 4.78 -5.14
CA ARG A 176 4.93 5.10 -4.74
C ARG A 176 5.29 4.40 -3.43
N SER A 177 4.29 4.14 -2.60
CA SER A 177 4.45 3.44 -1.35
C SER A 177 4.77 1.95 -1.44
N VAL A 178 4.34 1.24 -2.49
CA VAL A 178 4.75 -0.16 -2.73
C VAL A 178 6.21 -0.21 -3.17
N ILE A 179 6.64 0.75 -4.00
CA ILE A 179 8.05 0.88 -4.40
C ILE A 179 8.91 1.22 -3.18
N ILE A 180 8.52 2.21 -2.39
CA ILE A 180 9.25 2.59 -1.16
C ILE A 180 9.32 1.42 -0.18
N THR A 181 8.22 0.68 0.03
CA THR A 181 8.20 -0.48 0.93
C THR A 181 9.09 -1.61 0.41
N ARG A 182 9.07 -1.88 -0.91
CA ARG A 182 9.94 -2.88 -1.53
C ARG A 182 11.41 -2.48 -1.49
N MET A 183 11.73 -1.19 -1.65
CA MET A 183 13.10 -0.68 -1.50
C MET A 183 13.55 -0.71 -0.03
N MET A 184 12.67 -0.41 0.93
CA MET A 184 12.96 -0.58 2.36
C MET A 184 13.23 -2.04 2.74
N MET A 185 12.60 -3.00 2.09
CA MET A 185 12.91 -4.43 2.28
C MET A 185 14.30 -4.83 1.79
N LEU A 186 14.92 -4.01 0.94
CA LEU A 186 16.25 -4.23 0.37
C LEU A 186 17.36 -3.60 1.22
N CYS A 187 17.02 -2.60 2.05
CA CYS A 187 17.98 -1.94 2.95
C CYS A 187 18.65 -2.89 3.97
N PRO A 188 17.95 -3.81 4.67
CA PRO A 188 18.60 -4.69 5.65
C PRO A 188 19.65 -5.63 5.04
N PRO A 189 19.37 -6.36 3.93
CA PRO A 189 20.39 -7.18 3.27
C PRO A 189 21.59 -6.37 2.77
N LEU A 190 21.35 -5.18 2.20
CA LEU A 190 22.41 -4.28 1.74
C LEU A 190 23.29 -3.80 2.89
N MET A 191 22.70 -3.52 4.06
CA MET A 191 23.44 -3.07 5.23
C MET A 191 24.30 -4.19 5.82
N VAL A 192 23.78 -5.43 5.84
CA VAL A 192 24.57 -6.61 6.22
C VAL A 192 25.71 -6.86 5.23
N ALA A 193 25.43 -6.82 3.92
CA ALA A 193 26.47 -6.96 2.89
C ALA A 193 27.54 -5.86 3.00
N GLY A 194 27.14 -4.60 3.25
CA GLY A 194 28.04 -3.48 3.49
C GLY A 194 28.92 -3.68 4.74
N SER A 195 28.37 -4.22 5.83
CA SER A 195 29.14 -4.53 7.04
C SER A 195 30.16 -5.65 6.83
N ILE A 196 29.82 -6.67 6.03
CA ILE A 196 30.75 -7.77 5.67
C ILE A 196 31.86 -7.26 4.75
N ALA A 197 31.52 -6.45 3.74
CA ALA A 197 32.51 -5.82 2.86
C ALA A 197 33.46 -4.89 3.66
N PHE A 198 32.95 -4.19 4.67
CA PHE A 198 33.80 -3.35 5.53
C PHE A 198 34.79 -4.17 6.36
N TYR A 199 34.35 -5.31 6.93
CA TYR A 199 35.25 -6.23 7.64
C TYR A 199 36.41 -6.71 6.78
N SER A 200 36.18 -6.93 5.47
CA SER A 200 37.26 -7.30 4.54
C SER A 200 38.26 -6.18 4.22
N VAL A 201 37.90 -4.92 4.44
CA VAL A 201 38.74 -3.75 4.09
C VAL A 201 39.44 -3.15 5.32
N SER A 202 38.83 -3.22 6.51
CA SER A 202 39.45 -2.78 7.77
C SER A 202 39.20 -3.78 8.92
N PRO A 203 40.00 -4.86 9.02
CA PRO A 203 39.78 -5.95 9.98
C PRO A 203 40.03 -5.57 11.45
N GLU A 204 40.64 -4.42 11.73
CA GLU A 204 41.02 -3.98 13.08
C GLU A 204 39.84 -3.47 13.95
N GLN A 205 38.62 -3.39 13.41
CA GLN A 205 37.46 -2.82 14.10
C GLN A 205 36.21 -3.72 14.03
N PRO A 206 36.20 -4.82 14.80
CA PRO A 206 35.06 -5.74 14.82
C PRO A 206 33.78 -5.10 15.38
N SER A 207 33.91 -4.04 16.18
CA SER A 207 32.77 -3.33 16.81
C SER A 207 31.78 -2.74 15.81
N LEU A 208 32.27 -2.19 14.69
CA LEU A 208 31.44 -1.62 13.62
C LEU A 208 30.68 -2.70 12.83
N THR A 209 31.30 -3.87 12.67
CA THR A 209 30.67 -5.02 11.98
C THR A 209 29.53 -5.59 12.83
N ILE A 210 29.76 -5.73 14.14
CA ILE A 210 28.75 -6.18 15.10
C ILE A 210 27.59 -5.17 15.18
N LEU A 211 27.91 -3.87 15.22
CA LEU A 211 26.90 -2.79 15.19
C LEU A 211 26.09 -2.81 13.89
N GLY A 212 26.73 -2.97 12.73
CA GLY A 212 26.07 -3.09 11.43
C GLY A 212 25.16 -4.31 11.32
N ALA A 213 25.60 -5.46 11.85
CA ALA A 213 24.81 -6.69 11.89
C ALA A 213 23.60 -6.57 12.83
N LEU A 214 23.78 -6.01 14.04
CA LEU A 214 22.69 -5.74 14.98
C LEU A 214 21.68 -4.75 14.39
N ALA A 215 22.17 -3.67 13.81
CA ALA A 215 21.36 -2.69 13.10
C ALA A 215 20.57 -3.34 11.96
N GLY A 216 21.20 -4.23 11.17
CA GLY A 216 20.55 -4.96 10.08
C GLY A 216 19.47 -5.93 10.57
N ALA A 217 19.73 -6.62 11.68
CA ALA A 217 18.77 -7.51 12.33
C ALA A 217 17.55 -6.76 12.89
N ILE A 218 17.78 -5.60 13.54
CA ILE A 218 16.72 -4.74 14.05
C ILE A 218 15.86 -4.19 12.91
N LEU A 219 16.50 -3.74 11.80
CA LEU A 219 15.78 -3.31 10.61
C LEU A 219 14.97 -4.44 9.99
N GLY A 220 15.54 -5.65 9.88
CA GLY A 220 14.82 -6.84 9.42
C GLY A 220 13.59 -7.14 10.26
N MET A 221 13.73 -7.12 11.60
CA MET A 221 12.61 -7.31 12.52
C MET A 221 11.55 -6.21 12.41
N MET A 222 11.94 -4.94 12.28
CA MET A 222 10.99 -3.84 12.09
C MET A 222 10.23 -3.97 10.76
N VAL A 223 10.88 -4.41 9.69
CA VAL A 223 10.24 -4.64 8.38
C VAL A 223 9.29 -5.84 8.43
N ILE A 224 9.66 -6.92 9.12
CA ILE A 224 8.82 -8.11 9.29
C ILE A 224 7.59 -7.78 10.15
N THR A 225 7.77 -7.06 11.26
CA THR A 225 6.67 -6.68 12.17
C THR A 225 5.75 -5.60 11.60
N ASN A 226 6.19 -4.84 10.59
CA ASN A 226 5.37 -3.86 9.87
C ASN A 226 4.50 -4.50 8.74
N LYS A 227 4.59 -5.82 8.51
CA LYS A 227 3.63 -6.53 7.65
C LYS A 227 2.28 -6.69 8.37
N GLY A 228 1.43 -5.67 8.25
CA GLY A 228 -0.02 -5.79 8.21
C GLY A 228 -0.72 -6.45 9.40
N ARG A 229 -1.05 -5.64 10.40
CA ARG A 229 -2.42 -5.62 10.95
C ARG A 229 -3.04 -4.28 10.57
#